data_AF-A0A3A5WBL7-F1
#
_entry.id   AF-A0A3A5WBL7-F1
#
_cell.length_a   1.000
_cell.length_b   1.000
_cell.length_c   1.000
_cell.angle_alpha   90.00
_cell.angle_beta   90.00
_cell.angle_gamma   90.00
#
_symmetry.space_group_name_H-M   'P 1'
#
loop_
_entity.id
_entity.type
_entity.pdbx_description
1 polymer ?
#
loop_
_entity_poly.entity_id
_entity_poly.type
_entity_poly.pdbx_seq_one_letter_code
_entity_poly.pdbx_strand_id
1 'polypeptide(L)'
;MVVIQCPHCHLKVDLADAGPGRYSCPHCGKEFQWGEMDEDTDDGLFAWLDRAASTMYLQFGILVLLYPVTLFNPDLLGLYSALLFVPMISWGYRRRRRQWKESMAFAKDLTAAFAPLEDDP
;
A
#
# COMPACT_ATOMS: atom_id res chain seq x y z
N MET A 1 16.59 16.27 -24.98
CA MET A 1 17.94 16.32 -24.38
C MET A 1 17.81 16.60 -22.90
N VAL A 2 18.09 15.62 -22.05
CA VAL A 2 18.20 15.80 -20.60
C VAL A 2 19.61 15.38 -20.21
N VAL A 3 20.31 16.25 -19.49
CA VAL A 3 21.65 15.99 -18.98
C VAL A 3 21.51 15.38 -17.60
N ILE A 4 21.83 14.10 -17.46
CA ILE A 4 21.71 13.37 -16.21
C ILE A 4 23.10 12.97 -15.72
N GLN A 5 23.27 12.90 -14.40
CA GLN A 5 24.52 12.39 -13.84
C GLN A 5 24.41 10.88 -13.70
N CYS A 6 25.34 10.14 -14.30
CA CYS A 6 25.37 8.69 -14.13
C CYS A 6 25.72 8.36 -12.66
N PRO A 7 24.93 7.52 -11.96
CA PRO A 7 25.18 7.18 -10.55
C PRO A 7 26.47 6.38 -10.33
N HIS A 8 27.05 5.80 -11.38
CA HIS A 8 28.27 5.00 -11.29
C HIS A 8 29.57 5.77 -11.52
N CYS A 9 29.53 6.84 -12.30
CA CYS A 9 30.74 7.59 -12.64
C CYS A 9 30.61 9.10 -12.40
N HIS A 10 29.44 9.59 -12.00
CA HIS A 10 29.13 11.00 -11.78
C HIS A 10 29.41 11.93 -12.98
N LEU A 11 29.75 11.37 -14.15
CA LEU A 11 29.87 12.12 -15.38
C LEU A 11 28.48 12.45 -15.93
N LYS A 12 28.39 13.63 -16.55
CA LYS A 12 27.20 14.12 -17.23
C LYS A 12 27.00 13.34 -18.51
N VAL A 13 25.83 12.74 -18.67
CA VAL A 13 25.43 11.99 -19.87
C VAL A 13 24.22 12.68 -20.48
N ASP A 14 24.31 12.98 -21.77
CA ASP A 14 23.22 13.57 -22.54
C ASP A 14 22.36 12.44 -23.11
N LEU A 15 21.16 12.24 -22.55
CA LEU A 15 20.18 11.32 -23.14
C LEU A 15 19.37 12.06 -24.21
N ALA A 16 19.46 11.56 -25.45
CA ALA A 16 18.71 12.07 -26.59
C ALA A 16 17.21 11.76 -26.47
N ASP A 17 16.86 10.53 -26.07
CA ASP A 17 15.50 10.08 -25.77
C ASP A 17 15.26 10.10 -24.26
N ALA A 18 14.46 11.08 -23.81
CA ALA A 18 14.09 11.25 -22.40
C ALA A 18 12.87 10.41 -22.04
N GLY A 19 12.91 9.10 -22.33
CA GLY A 19 11.90 8.13 -21.88
C GLY A 19 12.32 7.40 -20.61
N PRO A 20 11.39 6.87 -19.81
CA PRO A 20 11.75 5.92 -18.76
C PRO A 20 12.30 4.63 -19.39
N GLY A 21 13.45 4.13 -18.92
CA GLY A 21 14.11 2.97 -19.53
C GLY A 21 15.50 2.66 -18.99
N ARG A 22 16.13 1.61 -19.54
CA ARG A 22 17.52 1.24 -19.25
C ARG A 22 18.44 1.89 -20.27
N TYR A 23 19.41 2.65 -19.78
CA TYR A 23 20.37 3.36 -20.60
C TYR A 23 21.78 2.87 -20.29
N SER A 24 22.57 2.64 -21.33
CA SER A 24 23.99 2.34 -21.18
C SER A 24 24.78 3.64 -21.10
N CYS A 25 25.59 3.80 -20.05
CA CYS A 25 26.47 4.96 -19.94
C CYS A 25 27.65 4.81 -20.92
N PRO A 26 27.89 5.76 -21.84
CA PRO A 26 29.01 5.69 -22.78
C PRO A 26 30.39 5.83 -22.11
N HIS A 27 30.45 6.33 -20.88
CA HIS A 27 31.70 6.54 -20.16
C HIS A 27 32.16 5.35 -19.32
N CYS A 28 31.23 4.61 -18.71
CA CYS A 28 31.57 3.45 -17.86
C CYS A 28 31.08 2.11 -18.41
N GLY A 29 30.30 2.12 -19.51
CA GLY A 29 29.75 0.92 -20.13
C GLY A 29 28.72 0.18 -19.27
N LYS A 30 28.34 0.75 -18.10
CA LYS A 30 27.37 0.15 -17.20
C LYS A 30 25.97 0.64 -17.54
N GLU A 31 25.02 -0.29 -17.49
CA GLU A 31 23.60 0.00 -17.61
C GLU A 31 23.10 0.62 -16.31
N PHE A 32 22.26 1.65 -16.43
CA PHE A 32 21.55 2.24 -15.31
C PHE A 32 20.10 2.52 -15.72
N GLN A 33 19.20 2.47 -14.74
CA GLN A 33 17.79 2.75 -14.95
C GLN A 33 17.55 4.25 -14.77
N TRP A 34 16.81 4.86 -15.69
CA TRP A 34 16.44 6.27 -15.62
C TRP A 34 14.96 6.43 -15.95
N GLY A 35 14.26 7.19 -15.12
CA GLY A 35 12.79 7.24 -15.15
C GLY A 35 12.21 6.01 -14.43
N GLU A 36 11.40 6.31 -13.43
CA GLU A 36 10.67 5.37 -12.59
C GLU A 36 9.70 4.57 -13.48
N MET A 37 10.04 3.33 -13.83
CA MET A 37 9.05 2.32 -14.19
C MET A 37 8.98 1.37 -13.00
N ASP A 38 8.40 1.88 -11.92
CA ASP A 38 8.01 1.07 -10.77
C ASP A 38 6.75 0.31 -11.15
N GLU A 39 6.95 -0.76 -11.93
CA GLU A 39 5.94 -1.79 -12.22
C GLU A 39 5.59 -2.64 -10.99
N ASP A 40 5.81 -2.12 -9.76
CA ASP A 40 5.55 -2.78 -8.48
C ASP A 40 4.42 -2.12 -7.66
N THR A 41 3.64 -1.21 -8.24
CA THR A 41 2.66 -0.41 -7.47
C THR A 41 1.23 -0.98 -7.44
N ASP A 42 0.90 -1.98 -8.25
CA ASP A 42 -0.52 -2.27 -8.50
C ASP A 42 -1.01 -3.57 -7.84
N ASP A 43 -0.17 -4.61 -7.78
CA ASP A 43 -0.60 -5.93 -7.33
C ASP A 43 -1.06 -5.96 -5.87
N GLY A 44 -0.36 -5.22 -5.00
CA GLY A 44 -0.71 -5.11 -3.57
C GLY A 44 -1.95 -4.26 -3.30
N LEU A 45 -2.18 -3.23 -4.11
CA LEU A 45 -3.33 -2.34 -4.00
C LEU A 45 -4.60 -3.06 -4.48
N PHE A 46 -4.55 -3.70 -5.66
CA PHE A 46 -5.66 -4.47 -6.21
C PHE A 46 -6.02 -5.67 -5.34
N ALA A 47 -5.05 -6.43 -4.81
CA ALA A 47 -5.34 -7.56 -3.93
C ALA A 47 -5.98 -7.15 -2.59
N TRP A 48 -5.57 -6.00 -2.03
CA TRP A 48 -6.22 -5.46 -0.83
C TRP A 48 -7.62 -4.93 -1.12
N LEU A 49 -7.80 -4.22 -2.26
CA LEU A 49 -9.10 -3.74 -2.71
C LEU A 49 -10.06 -4.90 -2.95
N ASP A 50 -9.62 -5.99 -3.57
CA ASP A 50 -10.44 -7.18 -3.83
C ASP A 50 -10.89 -7.84 -2.51
N ARG A 51 -9.96 -8.03 -1.57
CA ARG A 51 -10.28 -8.56 -0.23
C ARG A 51 -11.23 -7.66 0.56
N ALA A 52 -11.06 -6.34 0.47
CA ALA A 52 -11.91 -5.36 1.13
C ALA A 52 -13.30 -5.28 0.47
N ALA A 53 -13.34 -5.24 -0.86
CA ALA A 53 -14.54 -5.19 -1.68
C ALA A 53 -15.39 -6.45 -1.51
N SER A 54 -14.77 -7.64 -1.51
CA SER A 54 -15.45 -8.91 -1.26
C SER A 54 -16.23 -8.91 0.07
N THR A 55 -15.65 -8.33 1.12
CA THR A 55 -16.30 -8.22 2.44
C THR A 55 -17.48 -7.24 2.40
N MET A 56 -17.35 -6.13 1.66
CA MET A 56 -18.43 -5.16 1.47
C MET A 56 -19.59 -5.75 0.67
N TYR A 57 -19.31 -6.41 -0.46
CA TYR A 57 -20.34 -7.03 -1.30
C TYR A 57 -21.15 -8.10 -0.56
N LEU A 58 -20.48 -8.93 0.26
CA LEU A 58 -21.15 -9.95 1.06
C LEU A 58 -22.07 -9.32 2.13
N GLN A 59 -21.63 -8.23 2.76
CA GLN A 59 -22.44 -7.47 3.71
C GLN A 59 -23.64 -6.79 3.04
N PHE A 60 -23.44 -6.14 1.90
CA PHE A 60 -24.53 -5.53 1.13
C PHE A 60 -25.53 -6.59 0.64
N GLY A 61 -25.06 -7.76 0.21
CA GLY A 61 -25.94 -8.87 -0.18
C GLY A 61 -26.83 -9.35 0.97
N ILE A 62 -26.27 -9.49 2.18
CA ILE A 62 -27.04 -9.87 3.38
C ILE A 62 -28.08 -8.79 3.73
N LEU A 63 -27.71 -7.51 3.66
CA LEU A 63 -28.63 -6.40 3.91
C LEU A 63 -29.77 -6.33 2.89
N VAL A 64 -29.49 -6.58 1.61
CA VAL A 64 -30.52 -6.60 0.55
C VAL A 64 -31.49 -7.78 0.77
N LEU A 65 -30.99 -8.94 1.19
CA LEU A 65 -31.82 -10.12 1.50
C LEU A 65 -32.69 -9.91 2.75
N LEU A 66 -32.18 -9.23 3.77
CA LEU A 66 -32.92 -9.00 5.02
C LEU A 66 -33.93 -7.85 4.91
N TYR A 67 -33.74 -6.90 4.01
CA TYR A 67 -34.62 -5.74 3.81
C TYR A 67 -36.11 -6.09 3.63
N PRO A 68 -36.52 -7.00 2.73
CA PRO A 68 -37.95 -7.36 2.59
C PRO A 68 -38.51 -8.04 3.86
N VAL A 69 -37.68 -8.78 4.60
CA VAL A 69 -38.07 -9.44 5.86
C VAL A 69 -38.32 -8.40 6.96
N THR A 70 -37.51 -7.34 7.01
CA THR A 70 -37.70 -6.22 7.95
C THR A 70 -38.91 -5.35 7.62
N LEU A 71 -39.31 -5.32 6.34
CA LEU A 71 -40.51 -4.61 5.90
C LEU A 71 -41.79 -5.34 6.35
N PHE A 72 -41.72 -6.68 6.47
CA PHE A 72 -42.82 -7.51 6.94
C PHE A 72 -42.88 -7.63 8.48
N ASN A 73 -41.75 -7.52 9.19
CA ASN A 73 -41.68 -7.58 10.66
C ASN A 73 -40.91 -6.37 11.23
N PRO A 74 -41.59 -5.36 11.79
CA PRO A 74 -40.96 -4.14 12.30
C PRO A 74 -40.05 -4.38 13.51
N ASP A 75 -40.23 -5.49 14.25
CA ASP A 75 -39.36 -5.87 15.37
C ASP A 75 -37.93 -6.22 14.92
N LEU A 76 -37.72 -6.60 13.66
CA LEU A 76 -36.40 -6.92 13.10
C LEU A 76 -35.61 -5.68 12.64
N LEU A 77 -36.24 -4.50 12.64
CA LEU A 77 -35.64 -3.25 12.18
C LEU A 77 -34.43 -2.84 13.05
N GLY A 78 -34.44 -3.18 14.34
CA GLY A 78 -33.33 -2.95 15.26
C GLY A 78 -32.11 -3.85 14.98
N LEU A 79 -32.32 -5.09 14.55
CA LEU A 79 -31.23 -6.00 14.16
C LEU A 79 -30.61 -5.57 12.83
N TYR A 80 -31.44 -5.07 11.90
CA TYR A 80 -30.98 -4.52 10.63
C TYR A 80 -30.11 -3.28 10.81
N SER A 81 -30.53 -2.36 11.67
CA SER A 81 -29.75 -1.16 11.98
C SER A 81 -28.42 -1.50 12.67
N ALA A 82 -28.40 -2.47 13.59
CA ALA A 82 -27.16 -2.95 14.20
C ALA A 82 -26.19 -3.53 13.16
N LEU A 83 -26.67 -4.30 12.18
CA LEU A 83 -25.85 -4.90 11.12
C LEU A 83 -25.23 -3.87 10.16
N LEU A 84 -25.83 -2.68 10.02
CA LEU A 84 -25.27 -1.58 9.23
C LEU A 84 -24.04 -0.93 9.89
N PHE A 85 -23.95 -0.91 11.23
CA PHE A 85 -22.85 -0.27 11.95
C PHE A 85 -21.61 -1.16 12.16
N VAL A 86 -21.75 -2.48 12.06
CA VAL A 86 -20.65 -3.45 12.14
C VAL A 86 -19.46 -3.15 11.21
N PRO A 87 -19.65 -2.85 9.90
CA PRO A 87 -18.53 -2.55 9.01
C PRO A 87 -17.75 -1.29 9.40
N MET A 88 -18.39 -0.28 9.98
CA MET A 88 -17.73 0.94 10.43
C MET A 88 -16.75 0.69 11.59
N ILE A 89 -17.16 -0.17 12.54
CA ILE A 89 -16.32 -0.54 13.69
C ILE A 89 -15.16 -1.45 13.23
N SER A 90 -15.43 -2.38 12.31
CA SER A 90 -14.42 -3.28 11.72
C SER A 90 -13.37 -2.53 10.89
N TRP A 91 -13.79 -1.51 10.13
CA TRP A 91 -12.88 -0.66 9.35
C TRP A 91 -11.94 0.16 10.24
N GLY A 92 -12.47 0.75 11.32
CA GLY A 92 -11.66 1.45 12.33
C GLY A 92 -10.59 0.56 12.98
N TYR A 93 -10.94 -0.70 13.25
CA TYR A 93 -10.03 -1.69 13.81
C TYR A 93 -8.91 -2.08 12.82
N ARG A 94 -9.24 -2.28 11.54
CA ARG A 94 -8.25 -2.63 10.51
C ARG A 94 -7.27 -1.50 10.22
N ARG A 95 -7.74 -0.25 10.18
CA ARG A 95 -6.88 0.92 9.93
C ARG A 95 -5.80 1.07 11.02
N ARG A 96 -6.20 0.90 12.28
CA ARG A 96 -5.29 1.01 13.43
C ARG A 96 -4.25 -0.12 13.46
N ARG A 97 -4.61 -1.31 12.98
CA ARG A 97 -3.68 -2.46 12.87
C ARG A 97 -2.58 -2.29 11.83
N ARG A 98 -2.85 -1.61 10.71
CA ARG A 98 -1.83 -1.32 9.68
C ARG A 98 -0.77 -0.37 10.22
N GLN A 99 -1.21 0.74 10.81
CA GLN A 99 -0.31 1.71 11.45
C GLN A 99 0.56 1.07 12.54
N TRP A 100 0.01 0.13 13.31
CA TRP A 100 0.75 -0.61 14.33
C TRP A 100 1.91 -1.45 13.79
N LYS A 101 1.76 -2.03 12.58
CA LYS A 101 2.83 -2.82 11.95
C LYS A 101 3.96 -1.94 11.42
N GLU A 102 3.61 -0.82 10.82
CA GLU A 102 4.57 0.19 10.35
C GLU A 102 5.37 0.77 11.52
N SER A 103 4.71 1.09 12.64
CA SER A 103 5.41 1.57 13.83
C SER A 103 6.33 0.54 14.49
N MET A 104 5.97 -0.75 14.42
CA MET A 104 6.81 -1.83 14.94
C MET A 104 8.07 -2.07 14.10
N ALA A 105 7.96 -1.98 12.78
CA ALA A 105 9.12 -2.07 11.89
C ALA A 105 10.08 -0.90 12.15
N PHE A 106 9.55 0.31 12.23
CA PHE A 106 10.34 1.49 12.55
C PHE A 106 11.01 1.42 13.94
N ALA A 107 10.29 0.94 14.97
CA ALA A 107 10.87 0.74 16.30
C ALA A 107 11.99 -0.30 16.31
N LYS A 108 11.87 -1.35 15.48
CA LYS A 108 12.90 -2.38 15.33
C LYS A 108 14.15 -1.83 14.62
N ASP A 109 13.98 -0.97 13.61
CA ASP A 109 15.11 -0.33 12.92
C ASP A 109 15.83 0.66 13.83
N LEU A 110 15.10 1.44 14.63
CA LEU A 110 15.70 2.32 15.63
C LEU A 110 16.49 1.53 16.68
N THR A 111 15.93 0.46 17.23
CA THR A 111 16.65 -0.39 18.20
C THR A 111 17.88 -1.03 17.59
N ALA A 112 17.82 -1.47 16.32
CA ALA A 112 18.99 -2.01 15.61
C ALA A 112 20.05 -0.93 15.30
N ALA A 113 19.65 0.33 15.08
CA ALA A 113 20.56 1.44 14.84
C ALA A 113 21.25 1.96 16.12
N PHE A 114 20.59 1.83 17.28
CA PHE A 114 21.15 2.22 18.59
C PHE A 114 21.93 1.09 19.28
N ALA A 115 21.66 -0.18 18.96
CA ALA A 115 22.40 -1.34 19.47
C ALA A 115 23.95 -1.31 19.31
N PRO A 116 24.56 -0.70 18.27
CA PRO A 116 26.01 -0.72 18.11
C PRO A 116 26.79 0.18 19.09
N LEU A 117 26.12 1.00 19.91
CA LEU A 117 26.77 1.98 20.79
C LEU A 117 26.89 1.55 22.25
N GLU A 118 26.36 0.38 22.63
CA GLU A 118 26.36 -0.12 24.02
C GLU A 118 27.51 -1.14 24.32
N ASP A 119 28.33 -1.49 23.32
CA ASP A 119 29.40 -2.50 23.43
C ASP A 119 30.84 -1.91 23.54
N ASP A 120 31.01 -0.68 24.02
CA ASP A 120 32.34 -0.17 24.42
C ASP A 120 32.38 0.09 25.94
N PRO A 121 33.01 -0.81 26.74
CA PRO A 121 33.23 -0.63 28.18
C PRO A 121 34.31 0.41 28.52
#